data_AF-E9GUV3-F1
#
_entry.id   AF-E9GUV3-F1
#
_cell.length_a   1.000
_cell.length_b   1.000
_cell.length_c   1.000
_cell.angle_alpha   90.00
_cell.angle_beta   90.00
_cell.angle_gamma   90.00
#
_symmetry.space_group_name_H-M   'P 1'
#
loop_
_entity.id
_entity.type
_entity.pdbx_description
1 polymer ?
#
loop_
_entity_poly.entity_id
_entity_poly.type
_entity_poly.pdbx_seq_one_letter_code
_entity_poly.pdbx_strand_id
1 'polypeptide(L)'
;MIDQLGSKYSYFIHDVGDHRPKSNYCLFGSGLFVACKYPIIAVEFQPFQYRTHYAKFFSYGVLCLKIQISKDRVAYVANLHGQAYQGKDAVLYNQLSESLSAINAFRLQTRLPEDNIVFDAICGDFNFDNLSPGDAATQNHPLFNQYIDICSKRTGEDHSWTVGTELRQLRMHEAIVSTPDKLRDVLVDDLKRRQYVLDADVLEHTTALASIDPAPNRNGEVVAETWGGKRRIDRILIRKDSPAQVIGYAFSSVLAGLTDHIPVALSLKLTNDS
;
A
#
# COMPACT_ATOMS: atom_id res chain seq x y z
N MET A 1 -6.88 9.02 17.57
CA MET A 1 -7.24 8.80 16.15
C MET A 1 -8.70 8.38 16.01
N ILE A 2 -9.16 7.32 16.69
CA ILE A 2 -10.56 6.86 16.63
C ILE A 2 -11.56 7.98 16.97
N ASP A 3 -11.36 8.70 18.07
CA ASP A 3 -12.28 9.80 18.47
C ASP A 3 -12.41 10.90 17.39
N GLN A 4 -11.31 11.23 16.71
CA GLN A 4 -11.32 12.22 15.63
C GLN A 4 -12.04 11.70 14.37
N LEU A 5 -11.96 10.39 14.11
CA LEU A 5 -12.57 9.73 12.96
C LEU A 5 -14.01 9.28 13.21
N GLY A 6 -14.45 9.15 14.47
CA GLY A 6 -15.76 8.64 14.87
C GLY A 6 -16.95 9.45 14.38
N SER A 7 -16.73 10.72 13.99
CA SER A 7 -17.76 11.55 13.33
C SER A 7 -18.06 11.12 11.88
N LYS A 8 -17.15 10.40 11.24
CA LYS A 8 -17.24 10.02 9.81
C LYS A 8 -17.31 8.52 9.58
N TYR A 9 -16.80 7.71 10.50
CA TYR A 9 -16.71 6.26 10.39
C TYR A 9 -17.30 5.61 11.64
N SER A 10 -17.98 4.48 11.43
CA SER A 10 -18.74 3.81 12.50
C SER A 10 -18.09 2.50 12.96
N TYR A 11 -17.25 1.90 12.12
CA TYR A 11 -16.64 0.59 12.36
C TYR A 11 -15.12 0.72 12.28
N PHE A 12 -14.43 0.25 13.31
CA PHE A 12 -12.98 0.34 13.43
C PHE A 12 -12.38 -1.02 13.71
N ILE A 13 -11.29 -1.35 13.02
CA ILE A 13 -10.43 -2.50 13.32
C ILE A 13 -9.02 -1.94 13.56
N HIS A 14 -8.45 -2.25 14.71
CA HIS A 14 -7.13 -1.83 15.16
C HIS A 14 -6.53 -2.89 16.08
N ASP A 15 -5.27 -2.72 16.48
CA ASP A 15 -4.52 -3.65 17.34
C ASP A 15 -4.55 -5.10 16.85
N VAL A 16 -4.58 -5.28 15.53
CA VAL A 16 -4.46 -6.60 14.91
C VAL A 16 -2.98 -7.00 14.90
N GLY A 17 -2.70 -8.23 15.28
CA GLY A 17 -1.34 -8.73 15.33
C GLY A 17 -1.26 -10.13 15.93
N ASP A 18 -0.16 -10.81 15.65
CA ASP A 18 0.19 -12.02 16.35
C ASP A 18 0.91 -11.63 17.66
N HIS A 19 0.20 -11.78 18.78
CA HIS A 19 0.70 -11.45 20.11
C HIS A 19 1.18 -12.68 20.88
N ARG A 20 1.51 -13.79 20.20
CA ARG A 20 2.04 -14.97 20.90
C ARG A 20 3.54 -14.77 21.20
N PRO A 21 4.04 -15.17 22.39
CA PRO A 21 5.46 -15.03 22.74
C PRO A 21 6.42 -15.69 21.74
N LYS A 22 6.00 -16.81 21.13
CA LYS A 22 6.81 -17.57 20.16
C LYS A 22 6.82 -16.98 18.75
N SER A 23 5.89 -16.08 18.42
CA SER A 23 5.72 -15.53 17.07
C SER A 23 6.18 -14.08 16.94
N ASN A 24 6.02 -13.25 17.98
CA ASN A 24 6.35 -11.82 17.93
C ASN A 24 6.89 -11.24 19.26
N TYR A 25 7.19 -12.09 20.25
CA TYR A 25 7.60 -11.65 21.59
C TYR A 25 6.66 -10.62 22.26
N CYS A 26 5.41 -10.50 21.78
CA CYS A 26 4.42 -9.51 22.21
C CYS A 26 4.86 -8.04 22.08
N LEU A 27 5.78 -7.70 21.16
CA LEU A 27 6.35 -6.34 21.09
C LEU A 27 5.52 -5.37 20.23
N PHE A 28 5.65 -5.41 18.90
CA PHE A 28 5.00 -4.45 18.01
C PHE A 28 3.84 -5.09 17.24
N GLY A 29 2.68 -4.43 17.26
CA GLY A 29 1.50 -4.83 16.48
C GLY A 29 1.74 -4.74 14.96
N SER A 30 0.73 -5.05 14.16
CA SER A 30 0.86 -5.00 12.69
C SER A 30 0.98 -3.57 12.12
N GLY A 31 0.59 -2.56 12.90
CA GLY A 31 0.41 -1.19 12.41
C GLY A 31 -0.82 -1.01 11.51
N LEU A 32 -1.59 -2.07 11.24
CA LEU A 32 -2.80 -1.99 10.41
C LEU A 32 -3.96 -1.38 11.19
N PHE A 33 -4.64 -0.46 10.51
CA PHE A 33 -5.83 0.21 11.00
C PHE A 33 -6.86 0.30 9.87
N VAL A 34 -8.13 0.04 10.17
CA VAL A 34 -9.25 0.23 9.24
C VAL A 34 -10.34 1.04 9.92
N ALA A 35 -10.82 2.08 9.23
CA ALA A 35 -12.02 2.81 9.57
C ALA A 35 -13.03 2.68 8.41
N CYS A 36 -14.23 2.19 8.71
CA CYS A 36 -15.26 1.89 7.73
C CYS A 36 -16.60 2.54 8.11
N LYS A 37 -17.33 3.01 7.10
CA LYS A 37 -18.70 3.55 7.27
C LYS A 37 -19.76 2.45 7.35
N TYR A 38 -19.44 1.28 6.81
CA TYR A 38 -20.35 0.16 6.63
C TYR A 38 -20.01 -0.98 7.59
N PRO A 39 -21.00 -1.79 8.01
CA PRO A 39 -20.76 -2.92 8.90
C PRO A 39 -19.69 -3.86 8.36
N ILE A 40 -18.72 -4.21 9.20
CA ILE A 40 -17.73 -5.25 8.93
C ILE A 40 -18.32 -6.56 9.48
N ILE A 41 -18.65 -7.49 8.59
CA ILE A 41 -19.39 -8.72 8.91
C ILE A 41 -18.50 -9.96 9.02
N ALA A 42 -17.27 -9.89 8.51
CA ALA A 42 -16.21 -10.85 8.80
C ALA A 42 -14.86 -10.16 8.74
N VAL A 43 -13.92 -10.61 9.56
CA VAL A 43 -12.56 -10.07 9.61
C VAL A 43 -11.58 -11.18 9.98
N GLU A 44 -10.42 -11.21 9.32
CA GLU A 44 -9.35 -12.16 9.63
C GLU A 44 -8.00 -11.50 9.39
N PHE A 45 -7.07 -11.64 10.34
CA PHE A 45 -5.70 -11.19 10.18
C PHE A 45 -4.77 -12.38 10.02
N GLN A 46 -4.00 -12.40 8.94
CA GLN A 46 -3.00 -13.42 8.66
C GLN A 46 -1.59 -12.81 8.80
N PRO A 47 -0.82 -13.16 9.85
CA PRO A 47 0.58 -12.75 9.97
C PRO A 47 1.46 -13.49 8.97
N PHE A 48 2.46 -12.79 8.44
CA PHE A 48 3.44 -13.39 7.54
C PHE A 48 4.41 -14.31 8.27
N GLN A 49 4.62 -15.48 7.67
CA GLN A 49 5.57 -16.48 8.14
C GLN A 49 6.95 -16.26 7.52
N TYR A 50 7.00 -15.87 6.24
CA TYR A 50 8.25 -15.56 5.56
C TYR A 50 8.70 -14.12 5.88
N ARG A 51 9.81 -14.01 6.62
CA ARG A 51 10.34 -12.74 7.13
C ARG A 51 11.80 -12.85 7.51
N THR A 52 12.49 -11.72 7.55
CA THR A 52 13.89 -11.65 8.04
C THR A 52 13.95 -11.72 9.57
N HIS A 53 15.16 -11.80 10.11
CA HIS A 53 15.36 -11.93 11.55
C HIS A 53 14.82 -10.74 12.36
N TYR A 54 15.07 -9.49 11.92
CA TYR A 54 14.59 -8.30 12.66
C TYR A 54 13.07 -8.17 12.59
N ALA A 55 12.46 -8.60 11.47
CA ALA A 55 11.02 -8.53 11.27
C ALA A 55 10.24 -9.48 12.19
N LYS A 56 10.91 -10.32 12.99
CA LYS A 56 10.29 -11.12 14.06
C LYS A 56 9.70 -10.29 15.20
N PHE A 57 10.07 -9.01 15.31
CA PHE A 57 9.53 -8.08 16.31
C PHE A 57 8.30 -7.32 15.83
N PHE A 58 7.93 -7.48 14.56
CA PHE A 58 6.77 -6.85 13.95
C PHE A 58 5.78 -7.91 13.48
N SER A 59 4.49 -7.59 13.59
CA SER A 59 3.43 -8.46 13.09
C SER A 59 2.98 -8.05 11.68
N TYR A 60 3.90 -7.99 10.72
CA TYR A 60 3.53 -7.80 9.31
C TYR A 60 2.53 -8.87 8.86
N GLY A 61 1.63 -8.51 7.96
CA GLY A 61 0.57 -9.40 7.52
C GLY A 61 -0.47 -8.73 6.65
N VAL A 62 -1.56 -9.46 6.42
CA VAL A 62 -2.73 -8.99 5.69
C VAL A 62 -3.98 -9.09 6.56
N LEU A 63 -4.76 -8.01 6.61
CA LEU A 63 -6.06 -7.96 7.26
C LEU A 63 -7.16 -8.04 6.20
N CYS A 64 -7.89 -9.15 6.16
CA CYS A 64 -9.01 -9.39 5.27
C CYS A 64 -10.32 -8.98 5.94
N LEU A 65 -11.20 -8.31 5.19
CA LEU A 65 -12.50 -7.84 5.66
C LEU A 65 -13.58 -8.18 4.64
N LYS A 66 -14.74 -8.61 5.14
CA LYS A 66 -16.01 -8.67 4.42
C LYS A 66 -16.90 -7.55 4.95
N ILE A 67 -17.38 -6.68 4.07
CA ILE A 67 -18.11 -5.46 4.42
C ILE A 67 -19.52 -5.53 3.82
N GLN A 68 -20.54 -5.24 4.62
CA GLN A 68 -21.93 -5.18 4.17
C GLN A 68 -22.28 -3.78 3.64
N ILE A 69 -22.43 -3.63 2.32
CA ILE A 69 -22.74 -2.34 1.68
C ILE A 69 -24.25 -2.04 1.73
N SER A 70 -25.08 -3.04 1.45
CA SER A 70 -26.54 -3.06 1.64
C SER A 70 -26.97 -4.48 1.97
N LYS A 71 -28.27 -4.75 2.21
CA LYS A 71 -28.79 -6.06 2.66
C LYS A 71 -28.24 -7.28 1.90
N ASP A 72 -28.04 -7.16 0.60
CA ASP A 72 -27.63 -8.19 -0.36
C ASP A 72 -26.24 -7.94 -0.96
N ARG A 73 -25.69 -6.73 -0.80
CA ARG A 73 -24.44 -6.31 -1.43
C ARG A 73 -23.28 -6.34 -0.43
N VAL A 74 -22.23 -7.06 -0.78
CA VAL A 74 -21.02 -7.20 0.03
C VAL A 74 -19.77 -6.80 -0.74
N ALA A 75 -18.75 -6.35 -0.02
CA ALA A 75 -17.45 -6.06 -0.60
C ALA A 75 -16.35 -6.80 0.19
N TYR A 76 -15.30 -7.17 -0.52
CA TYR A 76 -14.08 -7.71 0.08
C TYR A 76 -12.97 -6.65 0.02
N VAL A 77 -12.30 -6.44 1.14
CA VAL A 77 -11.13 -5.56 1.22
C VAL A 77 -10.04 -6.28 1.98
N ALA A 78 -8.82 -6.26 1.46
CA ALA A 78 -7.62 -6.67 2.18
C ALA A 78 -6.70 -5.46 2.38
N ASN A 79 -6.18 -5.27 3.60
CA ASN A 79 -5.17 -4.26 3.91
C ASN A 79 -3.85 -4.96 4.27
N LEU A 80 -2.80 -4.69 3.50
CA LEU A 80 -1.47 -5.31 3.57
C LEU A 80 -0.47 -4.35 4.21
N HIS A 81 0.42 -4.89 5.04
CA HIS A 81 1.66 -4.22 5.42
C HIS A 81 2.82 -5.20 5.23
N GLY A 82 3.55 -5.04 4.13
CA GLY A 82 4.73 -5.85 3.78
C GLY A 82 5.98 -5.42 4.56
N GLN A 83 7.01 -6.26 4.56
CA GLN A 83 8.27 -5.96 5.24
C GLN A 83 9.12 -4.91 4.48
N ALA A 84 9.50 -3.81 5.14
CA ALA A 84 10.24 -2.71 4.53
C ALA A 84 11.63 -3.09 3.98
N TYR A 85 12.53 -3.61 4.83
CA TYR A 85 13.91 -3.90 4.43
C TYR A 85 14.09 -5.41 4.24
N GLN A 86 13.88 -5.91 3.01
CA GLN A 86 14.05 -7.34 2.71
C GLN A 86 15.51 -7.76 2.44
N GLY A 87 16.43 -6.81 2.26
CA GLY A 87 17.80 -7.11 1.82
C GLY A 87 17.80 -7.77 0.45
N LYS A 88 18.55 -8.88 0.32
CA LYS A 88 18.67 -9.69 -0.90
C LYS A 88 17.66 -10.83 -0.99
N ASP A 89 16.93 -11.09 0.09
CA ASP A 89 15.98 -12.19 0.15
C ASP A 89 14.67 -11.79 -0.56
N ALA A 90 14.00 -12.76 -1.20
CA ALA A 90 12.73 -12.54 -1.89
C ALA A 90 11.53 -12.51 -0.91
N VAL A 91 11.64 -11.74 0.18
CA VAL A 91 10.65 -11.75 1.26
C VAL A 91 9.30 -11.22 0.79
N LEU A 92 9.27 -10.06 0.13
CA LEU A 92 8.04 -9.43 -0.34
C LEU A 92 7.30 -10.29 -1.35
N TYR A 93 8.03 -11.02 -2.21
CA TYR A 93 7.44 -12.00 -3.12
C TYR A 93 6.69 -13.11 -2.37
N ASN A 94 7.32 -13.70 -1.35
CA ASN A 94 6.69 -14.74 -0.53
C ASN A 94 5.52 -14.19 0.29
N GLN A 95 5.63 -12.98 0.84
CA GLN A 95 4.54 -12.32 1.57
C GLN A 95 3.33 -12.02 0.67
N LEU A 96 3.55 -11.67 -0.60
CA LEU A 96 2.47 -11.56 -1.59
C LEU A 96 1.82 -12.91 -1.90
N SER A 97 2.59 -14.01 -1.93
CA SER A 97 2.05 -15.37 -2.09
C SER A 97 1.19 -15.79 -0.89
N GLU A 98 1.67 -15.50 0.33
CA GLU A 98 0.91 -15.69 1.57
C GLU A 98 -0.38 -14.85 1.56
N SER A 99 -0.27 -13.58 1.15
CA SER A 99 -1.41 -12.67 1.03
C SER A 99 -2.46 -13.19 0.06
N LEU A 100 -2.05 -13.60 -1.15
CA LEU A 100 -2.95 -14.13 -2.16
C LEU A 100 -3.67 -15.40 -1.67
N SER A 101 -2.94 -16.27 -0.97
CA SER A 101 -3.52 -17.50 -0.39
C SER A 101 -4.54 -17.18 0.70
N ALA A 102 -4.19 -16.27 1.63
CA ALA A 102 -5.05 -15.85 2.72
C ALA A 102 -6.33 -15.16 2.23
N ILE A 103 -6.21 -14.25 1.26
CA ILE A 103 -7.35 -13.55 0.65
C ILE A 103 -8.30 -14.54 -0.03
N ASN A 104 -7.77 -15.49 -0.80
CA ASN A 104 -8.61 -16.49 -1.47
C ASN A 104 -9.28 -17.44 -0.46
N ALA A 105 -8.57 -17.86 0.58
CA ALA A 105 -9.14 -18.68 1.65
C ALA A 105 -10.25 -17.94 2.41
N PHE A 106 -10.02 -16.69 2.80
CA PHE A 106 -11.00 -15.86 3.49
C PHE A 106 -12.28 -15.69 2.66
N ARG A 107 -12.14 -15.37 1.36
CA ARG A 107 -13.28 -15.27 0.44
C ARG A 107 -14.05 -16.58 0.34
N LEU A 108 -13.36 -17.71 0.22
CA LEU A 108 -14.01 -19.01 0.12
C LEU A 108 -14.78 -19.36 1.40
N GLN A 109 -14.23 -19.05 2.57
CA GLN A 109 -14.82 -19.37 3.86
C GLN A 109 -15.99 -18.47 4.25
N THR A 110 -15.96 -17.19 3.85
CA THR A 110 -16.93 -16.19 4.30
C THR A 110 -18.00 -15.84 3.26
N ARG A 111 -17.88 -16.37 2.04
CA ARG A 111 -18.89 -16.18 0.99
C ARG A 111 -20.14 -16.98 1.26
N LEU A 112 -21.28 -16.31 1.22
CA LEU A 112 -22.61 -16.91 1.29
C LEU A 112 -23.21 -17.03 -0.13
N PRO A 113 -24.10 -18.00 -0.39
CA PRO A 113 -24.75 -18.17 -1.69
C PRO A 113 -25.48 -16.92 -2.21
N GLU A 114 -26.04 -16.12 -1.31
CA GLU A 114 -26.81 -14.90 -1.57
C GLU A 114 -25.94 -13.63 -1.72
N ASP A 115 -24.63 -13.72 -1.50
CA ASP A 115 -23.75 -12.56 -1.58
C ASP A 115 -23.69 -11.99 -3.02
N ASN A 116 -24.15 -10.75 -3.20
CA ASN A 116 -23.84 -9.93 -4.37
C ASN A 116 -22.52 -9.16 -4.12
N ILE A 117 -21.41 -9.65 -4.67
CA ILE A 117 -20.09 -9.04 -4.49
C ILE A 117 -19.95 -7.81 -5.39
N VAL A 118 -19.92 -6.62 -4.80
CA VAL A 118 -19.89 -5.35 -5.56
C VAL A 118 -18.49 -4.87 -5.91
N PHE A 119 -17.48 -5.20 -5.10
CA PHE A 119 -16.07 -5.01 -5.42
C PHE A 119 -15.19 -5.88 -4.51
N ASP A 120 -13.96 -6.11 -4.96
CA ASP A 120 -12.92 -6.81 -4.24
C ASP A 120 -11.59 -6.07 -4.44
N ALA A 121 -11.01 -5.59 -3.35
CA ALA A 121 -9.85 -4.71 -3.37
C ALA A 121 -8.74 -5.17 -2.41
N ILE A 122 -7.50 -4.91 -2.79
CA ILE A 122 -6.33 -5.03 -1.90
C ILE A 122 -5.69 -3.66 -1.81
N CYS A 123 -5.32 -3.21 -0.61
CA CYS A 123 -4.63 -1.95 -0.41
C CYS A 123 -3.57 -2.06 0.67
N GLY A 124 -2.77 -1.00 0.84
CA GLY A 124 -1.82 -0.87 1.93
C GLY A 124 -0.41 -0.55 1.45
N ASP A 125 0.55 -0.75 2.35
CA ASP A 125 1.98 -0.57 2.07
C ASP A 125 2.59 -1.92 1.67
N PHE A 126 2.95 -2.01 0.39
CA PHE A 126 3.52 -3.21 -0.21
C PHE A 126 5.04 -3.24 -0.06
N ASN A 127 5.68 -2.12 0.29
CA ASN A 127 7.12 -1.94 0.42
C ASN A 127 7.97 -2.24 -0.84
N PHE A 128 7.35 -2.44 -2.01
CA PHE A 128 8.04 -2.54 -3.31
C PHE A 128 7.36 -1.69 -4.39
N ASP A 129 8.14 -1.20 -5.35
CA ASP A 129 7.63 -0.37 -6.44
C ASP A 129 7.60 -1.12 -7.81
N ASN A 130 7.02 -0.48 -8.83
CA ASN A 130 6.84 -1.09 -10.15
C ASN A 130 7.97 -0.77 -11.15
N LEU A 131 9.11 -0.23 -10.72
CA LEU A 131 10.20 0.21 -11.61
C LEU A 131 11.59 -0.28 -11.16
N SER A 132 11.84 -0.33 -9.85
CA SER A 132 13.11 -0.66 -9.23
C SER A 132 13.61 -2.04 -9.64
N PRO A 133 14.89 -2.20 -10.03
CA PRO A 133 15.45 -3.50 -10.41
C PRO A 133 15.39 -4.54 -9.29
N GLY A 134 15.56 -4.13 -8.04
CA GLY A 134 15.47 -5.01 -6.87
C GLY A 134 14.09 -5.63 -6.67
N ASP A 135 13.06 -5.06 -7.31
CA ASP A 135 11.66 -5.48 -7.19
C ASP A 135 11.17 -6.33 -8.37
N ALA A 136 12.02 -6.59 -9.36
CA ALA A 136 11.62 -7.23 -10.63
C ALA A 136 10.88 -8.56 -10.47
N ALA A 137 11.29 -9.41 -9.52
CA ALA A 137 10.60 -10.67 -9.24
C ALA A 137 9.19 -10.43 -8.69
N THR A 138 9.07 -9.49 -7.74
CA THR A 138 7.82 -9.13 -7.07
C THR A 138 6.84 -8.43 -8.01
N GLN A 139 7.34 -7.60 -8.95
CA GLN A 139 6.56 -6.97 -10.01
C GLN A 139 5.85 -8.00 -10.91
N ASN A 140 6.45 -9.18 -11.09
CA ASN A 140 5.89 -10.28 -11.89
C ASN A 140 5.07 -11.28 -11.06
N HIS A 141 4.71 -10.95 -9.82
CA HIS A 141 4.02 -11.87 -8.92
C HIS A 141 2.63 -12.28 -9.47
N PRO A 142 2.21 -13.56 -9.35
CA PRO A 142 0.91 -14.04 -9.84
C PRO A 142 -0.34 -13.33 -9.30
N LEU A 143 -0.22 -12.58 -8.21
CA LEU A 143 -1.30 -11.74 -7.69
C LEU A 143 -1.83 -10.76 -8.76
N PHE A 144 -0.96 -10.21 -9.61
CA PHE A 144 -1.34 -9.31 -10.70
C PHE A 144 -2.07 -10.02 -11.86
N ASN A 145 -2.13 -11.34 -11.85
CA ASN A 145 -3.02 -12.08 -12.74
C ASN A 145 -4.49 -11.96 -12.30
N GLN A 146 -4.76 -11.74 -11.01
CA GLN A 146 -6.11 -11.63 -10.45
C GLN A 146 -6.52 -10.19 -10.14
N TYR A 147 -5.55 -9.33 -9.84
CA TYR A 147 -5.77 -7.94 -9.44
C TYR A 147 -5.09 -6.97 -10.41
N ILE A 148 -5.73 -5.83 -10.65
CA ILE A 148 -5.25 -4.75 -11.50
C ILE A 148 -4.71 -3.63 -10.61
N ASP A 149 -3.48 -3.20 -10.88
CA ASP A 149 -2.95 -1.91 -10.41
C ASP A 149 -3.24 -0.86 -11.47
N ILE A 150 -4.16 0.07 -11.21
CA ILE A 150 -4.54 1.08 -12.21
C ILE A 150 -3.48 2.16 -12.46
N CYS A 151 -2.48 2.25 -11.57
CA CYS A 151 -1.32 3.11 -11.78
C CYS A 151 -0.31 2.45 -12.73
N SER A 152 -0.36 1.13 -12.87
CA SER A 152 0.56 0.36 -13.71
C SER A 152 0.03 0.22 -15.14
N LYS A 153 0.86 0.52 -16.14
CA LYS A 153 0.58 0.17 -17.54
C LYS A 153 0.94 -1.30 -17.81
N ARG A 154 2.06 -1.73 -17.24
CA ARG A 154 2.63 -3.09 -17.30
C ARG A 154 3.72 -3.22 -16.23
N THR A 155 4.18 -4.43 -16.01
CA THR A 155 5.38 -4.69 -15.20
C THR A 155 6.53 -3.78 -15.63
N GLY A 156 7.15 -3.07 -14.68
CA GLY A 156 8.27 -2.18 -14.97
C GLY A 156 7.87 -0.78 -15.47
N GLU A 157 6.58 -0.50 -15.69
CA GLU A 157 6.11 0.77 -16.23
C GLU A 157 4.79 1.24 -15.62
N ASP A 158 4.82 2.40 -14.96
CA ASP A 158 3.63 3.11 -14.50
C ASP A 158 3.14 4.17 -15.50
N HIS A 159 1.89 4.60 -15.34
CA HIS A 159 1.36 5.73 -16.10
C HIS A 159 2.11 7.03 -15.78
N SER A 160 2.21 7.95 -16.75
CA SER A 160 2.96 9.20 -16.59
C SER A 160 2.42 10.10 -15.46
N TRP A 161 1.12 10.01 -15.16
CA TRP A 161 0.45 10.77 -14.10
C TRP A 161 0.73 10.25 -12.68
N THR A 162 1.38 9.09 -12.54
CA THR A 162 1.70 8.50 -11.23
C THR A 162 2.87 9.21 -10.56
N VAL A 163 2.96 9.11 -9.25
CA VAL A 163 4.10 9.60 -8.46
C VAL A 163 4.51 8.53 -7.45
N GLY A 164 5.73 8.63 -6.91
CA GLY A 164 6.14 7.83 -5.77
C GLY A 164 5.31 8.21 -4.52
N THR A 165 5.26 7.29 -3.56
CA THR A 165 4.46 7.45 -2.34
C THR A 165 5.29 7.51 -1.08
N GLU A 166 6.60 7.33 -1.17
CA GLU A 166 7.50 7.38 -0.02
C GLU A 166 8.41 8.62 -0.12
N LEU A 167 8.32 9.48 0.88
CA LEU A 167 9.15 10.68 1.02
C LEU A 167 10.54 10.30 1.54
N ARG A 168 11.54 11.10 1.16
CA ARG A 168 12.85 11.05 1.80
C ARG A 168 12.70 11.54 3.25
N GLN A 169 12.84 10.62 4.19
CA GLN A 169 12.61 10.89 5.62
C GLN A 169 13.46 12.05 6.16
N LEU A 170 14.70 12.20 5.68
CA LEU A 170 15.58 13.31 6.09
C LEU A 170 15.07 14.70 5.65
N ARG A 171 14.15 14.76 4.68
CA ARG A 171 13.67 16.01 4.06
C ARG A 171 12.18 16.27 4.28
N MET A 172 11.42 15.32 4.82
CA MET A 172 9.95 15.39 4.94
C MET A 172 9.44 16.55 5.83
N HIS A 173 10.30 17.10 6.68
CA HIS A 173 9.99 18.24 7.55
C HIS A 173 10.47 19.58 7.00
N GLU A 174 11.07 19.61 5.81
CA GLU A 174 11.52 20.86 5.20
C GLU A 174 10.34 21.77 4.82
N ALA A 175 10.59 23.08 4.84
CA ALA A 175 9.56 24.09 4.62
C ALA A 175 8.83 23.97 3.27
N ILE A 176 9.46 23.34 2.27
CA ILE A 176 8.92 23.15 0.92
C ILE A 176 8.02 21.91 0.77
N VAL A 177 7.99 21.01 1.76
CA VAL A 177 7.12 19.81 1.76
C VAL A 177 6.23 19.69 2.99
N SER A 178 6.40 20.55 3.98
CA SER A 178 5.71 20.51 5.28
C SER A 178 4.23 20.92 5.28
N THR A 179 3.66 21.35 4.15
CA THR A 179 2.23 21.73 4.07
C THR A 179 1.57 21.09 2.86
N PRO A 180 0.25 20.81 2.89
CA PRO A 180 -0.43 20.13 1.78
C PRO A 180 -0.27 20.79 0.41
N ASP A 181 -0.38 22.12 0.33
CA ASP A 181 -0.23 22.84 -0.94
C ASP A 181 1.19 22.73 -1.49
N LYS A 182 2.20 22.94 -0.64
CA LYS A 182 3.60 22.87 -1.06
C LYS A 182 4.02 21.45 -1.45
N LEU A 183 3.57 20.43 -0.70
CA LEU A 183 3.83 19.04 -1.09
C LEU A 183 3.15 18.73 -2.43
N ARG A 184 1.93 19.19 -2.68
CA ARG A 184 1.29 19.04 -4.00
C ARG A 184 2.15 19.66 -5.10
N ASP A 185 2.67 20.87 -4.90
CA ASP A 185 3.52 21.56 -5.88
C ASP A 185 4.84 20.80 -6.13
N VAL A 186 5.39 20.14 -5.11
CA VAL A 186 6.54 19.25 -5.24
C VAL A 186 6.20 17.99 -6.03
N LEU A 187 5.03 17.37 -5.82
CA LEU A 187 4.64 16.12 -6.48
C LEU A 187 4.44 16.29 -8.00
N VAL A 188 3.97 17.45 -8.46
CA VAL A 188 3.71 17.72 -9.89
C VAL A 188 4.93 18.22 -10.66
N ASP A 189 6.05 18.46 -9.97
CA ASP A 189 7.30 18.96 -10.56
C ASP A 189 8.35 17.85 -10.53
N ASP A 190 8.79 17.36 -11.69
CA ASP A 190 9.65 16.17 -11.77
C ASP A 190 10.99 16.33 -11.05
N LEU A 191 11.58 17.53 -11.08
CA LEU A 191 12.85 17.79 -10.43
C LEU A 191 12.68 17.87 -8.91
N LYS A 192 11.68 18.63 -8.45
CA LYS A 192 11.40 18.71 -7.00
C LYS A 192 10.96 17.36 -6.47
N ARG A 193 10.14 16.62 -7.19
CA ARG A 193 9.70 15.29 -6.78
C ARG A 193 10.90 14.38 -6.53
N ARG A 194 11.89 14.36 -7.41
CA ARG A 194 13.15 13.60 -7.19
C ARG A 194 13.90 14.02 -5.92
N GLN A 195 13.85 15.31 -5.57
CA GLN A 195 14.51 15.83 -4.37
C GLN A 195 13.85 15.39 -3.06
N TYR A 196 12.54 15.13 -3.03
CA TYR A 196 11.80 14.90 -1.79
C TYR A 196 11.07 13.56 -1.71
N VAL A 197 10.86 12.88 -2.83
CA VAL A 197 10.27 11.54 -2.93
C VAL A 197 11.40 10.57 -3.30
N LEU A 198 11.37 9.37 -2.72
CA LEU A 198 12.35 8.34 -3.02
C LEU A 198 12.28 7.88 -4.48
N ASP A 199 13.47 7.63 -5.01
CA ASP A 199 13.70 7.23 -6.38
C ASP A 199 13.37 5.74 -6.57
N ALA A 200 12.85 5.39 -7.73
CA ALA A 200 12.54 4.00 -8.09
C ALA A 200 13.71 3.33 -8.82
N ASP A 201 14.89 3.41 -8.22
CA ASP A 201 16.16 2.85 -8.69
C ASP A 201 16.76 1.85 -7.67
N VAL A 202 15.92 1.33 -6.77
CA VAL A 202 16.36 0.49 -5.65
C VAL A 202 16.89 -0.84 -6.16
N LEU A 203 18.16 -1.13 -5.85
CA LEU A 203 18.80 -2.41 -6.14
C LEU A 203 18.64 -3.42 -4.99
N GLU A 204 18.64 -2.92 -3.75
CA GLU A 204 18.54 -3.74 -2.54
C GLU A 204 17.82 -2.94 -1.44
N HIS A 205 16.90 -3.60 -0.73
CA HIS A 205 16.08 -2.97 0.30
C HIS A 205 16.80 -3.03 1.64
N THR A 206 17.62 -2.02 1.91
CA THR A 206 18.36 -1.88 3.16
C THR A 206 17.86 -0.67 3.94
N THR A 207 18.25 -0.59 5.22
CA THR A 207 17.93 0.57 6.07
C THR A 207 18.54 1.87 5.54
N ALA A 208 19.50 1.82 4.61
CA ALA A 208 20.08 3.01 3.98
C ALA A 208 19.02 3.84 3.23
N LEU A 209 17.93 3.22 2.77
CA LEU A 209 16.82 3.92 2.10
C LEU A 209 16.20 5.02 2.97
N ALA A 210 16.16 4.85 4.30
CA ALA A 210 15.68 5.87 5.22
C ALA A 210 16.58 7.12 5.29
N SER A 211 17.81 7.03 4.78
CA SER A 211 18.84 8.06 4.92
C SER A 211 19.44 8.52 3.58
N ILE A 212 18.85 8.14 2.44
CA ILE A 212 19.43 8.41 1.13
C ILE A 212 18.93 9.73 0.53
N ASP A 213 19.90 10.53 0.10
CA ASP A 213 19.68 11.75 -0.67
C ASP A 213 19.74 11.48 -2.18
N PRO A 214 19.12 12.35 -3.01
CA PRO A 214 19.15 12.18 -4.47
C PRO A 214 20.59 12.26 -5.00
N ALA A 215 21.00 11.25 -5.76
CA ALA A 215 22.34 11.23 -6.35
C ALA A 215 22.49 12.30 -7.44
N PRO A 216 23.53 13.17 -7.40
CA PRO A 216 23.78 14.13 -8.46
C PRO A 216 24.32 13.44 -9.73
N ASN A 217 24.19 14.12 -10.86
CA ASN A 217 24.82 13.74 -12.12
C ASN A 217 26.35 14.00 -12.09
N ARG A 218 27.03 13.74 -13.21
CA ARG A 218 28.49 13.94 -13.34
C ARG A 218 28.95 15.39 -13.12
N ASN A 219 28.04 16.36 -13.26
CA ASN A 219 28.31 17.79 -13.05
C ASN A 219 27.99 18.22 -11.60
N GLY A 220 27.56 17.31 -10.73
CA GLY A 220 27.16 17.64 -9.36
C GLY A 220 25.72 18.13 -9.21
N GLU A 221 24.89 18.03 -10.26
CA GLU A 221 23.52 18.54 -10.27
C GLU A 221 22.49 17.42 -10.13
N VAL A 222 21.45 17.64 -9.32
CA VAL A 222 20.27 16.77 -9.33
C VAL A 222 19.39 17.18 -10.51
N VAL A 223 19.08 16.24 -11.39
CA VAL A 223 18.26 16.44 -12.60
C VAL A 223 17.02 15.58 -12.58
N ALA A 224 15.98 15.92 -13.34
CA ALA A 224 14.81 15.05 -13.47
C ALA A 224 15.20 13.73 -14.16
N GLU A 225 14.66 12.61 -13.66
CA GLU A 225 14.91 11.26 -14.17
C GLU A 225 13.57 10.52 -14.30
N THR A 226 13.47 9.55 -15.22
CA THR A 226 12.22 8.81 -15.46
C THR A 226 11.76 7.98 -14.26
N TRP A 227 12.71 7.53 -13.43
CA TRP A 227 12.51 6.84 -12.16
C TRP A 227 12.57 7.78 -10.94
N GLY A 228 12.84 9.08 -11.17
CA GLY A 228 13.05 10.08 -10.13
C GLY A 228 11.77 10.39 -9.36
N GLY A 229 11.78 10.16 -8.05
CA GLY A 229 10.64 10.34 -7.17
C GLY A 229 9.43 9.48 -7.55
N LYS A 230 9.68 8.25 -8.03
CA LYS A 230 8.65 7.31 -8.51
C LYS A 230 8.52 6.04 -7.65
N ARG A 231 9.19 5.94 -6.49
CA ARG A 231 9.05 4.77 -5.59
C ARG A 231 7.64 4.72 -5.00
N ARG A 232 6.75 3.98 -5.66
CA ARG A 232 5.33 3.85 -5.32
C ARG A 232 5.09 2.50 -4.65
N ILE A 233 5.13 2.50 -3.33
CA ILE A 233 4.99 1.32 -2.47
C ILE A 233 3.59 1.19 -1.87
N ASP A 234 2.85 2.29 -1.79
CA ASP A 234 1.46 2.31 -1.35
C ASP A 234 0.54 2.08 -2.55
N ARG A 235 -0.30 1.04 -2.49
CA ARG A 235 -1.10 0.61 -3.63
C ARG A 235 -2.54 0.36 -3.25
N ILE A 236 -3.42 0.50 -4.25
CA ILE A 236 -4.80 -0.01 -4.21
C ILE A 236 -5.01 -0.78 -5.51
N LEU A 237 -5.30 -2.07 -5.38
CA LEU A 237 -5.52 -3.02 -6.46
C LEU A 237 -6.99 -3.45 -6.46
N ILE A 238 -7.55 -3.63 -7.65
CA ILE A 238 -8.94 -4.11 -7.82
C ILE A 238 -8.95 -5.44 -8.54
N ARG A 239 -9.73 -6.39 -8.04
CA ARG A 239 -9.86 -7.70 -8.66
C ARG A 239 -10.47 -7.56 -10.06
N LYS A 240 -9.93 -8.25 -11.06
CA LYS A 240 -10.30 -8.13 -12.48
C LYS A 240 -11.78 -8.38 -12.77
N ASP A 241 -12.41 -9.25 -11.98
CA ASP A 241 -13.82 -9.64 -12.07
C ASP A 241 -14.73 -8.78 -11.17
N SER A 242 -14.21 -7.72 -10.53
CA SER A 242 -15.04 -6.79 -9.76
C SER A 242 -16.02 -6.06 -10.67
N PRO A 243 -17.32 -5.99 -10.33
CA PRO A 243 -18.30 -5.32 -11.17
C PRO A 243 -18.24 -3.78 -11.06
N ALA A 244 -17.60 -3.25 -10.02
CA ALA A 244 -17.43 -1.80 -9.86
C ALA A 244 -16.53 -1.17 -10.94
N GLN A 245 -16.92 0.02 -11.39
CA GLN A 245 -16.14 0.84 -12.31
C GLN A 245 -15.20 1.78 -11.54
N VAL A 246 -13.92 1.80 -11.91
CA VAL A 246 -12.99 2.83 -11.43
C VAL A 246 -13.34 4.18 -12.05
N ILE A 247 -13.58 5.19 -11.21
CA ILE A 247 -13.92 6.55 -11.65
C ILE A 247 -12.89 7.61 -11.23
N GLY A 248 -11.92 7.25 -10.38
CA GLY A 248 -10.86 8.17 -10.00
C GLY A 248 -9.79 7.53 -9.13
N TYR A 249 -8.59 8.10 -9.19
CA TYR A 249 -7.47 7.79 -8.33
C TYR A 249 -6.77 9.07 -7.92
N ALA A 250 -6.28 9.15 -6.69
CA ALA A 250 -5.63 10.35 -6.18
C ALA A 250 -4.45 10.01 -5.26
N PHE A 251 -3.43 10.85 -5.32
CA PHE A 251 -2.35 10.95 -4.34
C PHE A 251 -2.63 12.18 -3.48
N SER A 252 -2.63 12.02 -2.16
CA SER A 252 -3.10 13.04 -1.23
C SER A 252 -1.95 13.65 -0.45
N SER A 253 -1.82 14.97 -0.48
CA SER A 253 -0.81 15.70 0.30
C SER A 253 -1.29 16.13 1.69
N VAL A 254 -2.49 15.73 2.11
CA VAL A 254 -3.15 16.26 3.33
C VAL A 254 -2.40 15.95 4.63
N LEU A 255 -1.51 14.94 4.63
CA LEU A 255 -0.70 14.56 5.79
C LEU A 255 0.75 15.06 5.70
N ALA A 256 1.03 16.04 4.85
CA ALA A 256 2.34 16.69 4.74
C ALA A 256 2.91 17.06 6.11
N GLY A 257 4.17 16.67 6.37
CA GLY A 257 4.87 16.91 7.63
C GLY A 257 4.49 15.99 8.80
N LEU A 258 3.49 15.11 8.64
CA LEU A 258 3.02 14.18 9.69
C LEU A 258 3.46 12.73 9.45
N THR A 259 3.74 12.35 8.21
CA THR A 259 4.17 11.01 7.80
C THR A 259 5.05 11.12 6.56
N ASP A 260 5.92 10.14 6.36
CA ASP A 260 6.75 9.97 5.18
C ASP A 260 6.00 9.26 4.03
N HIS A 261 4.80 8.73 4.24
CA HIS A 261 3.99 8.16 3.17
C HIS A 261 2.95 9.16 2.61
N ILE A 262 2.69 9.08 1.31
CA ILE A 262 1.67 9.86 0.61
C ILE A 262 0.41 8.98 0.49
N PRO A 263 -0.70 9.31 1.18
CA PRO A 263 -1.91 8.52 1.09
C PRO A 263 -2.45 8.44 -0.34
N VAL A 264 -2.87 7.24 -0.73
CA VAL A 264 -3.53 6.97 -2.01
C VAL A 264 -5.02 6.72 -1.80
N ALA A 265 -5.83 7.12 -2.77
CA ALA A 265 -7.27 6.94 -2.74
C ALA A 265 -7.79 6.44 -4.10
N LEU A 266 -8.76 5.53 -4.05
CA LEU A 266 -9.46 4.99 -5.20
C LEU A 266 -10.95 5.26 -5.06
N SER A 267 -11.57 5.77 -6.13
CA SER A 267 -13.01 5.98 -6.20
C SER A 267 -13.64 4.98 -7.16
N LEU A 268 -14.64 4.26 -6.66
CA LEU A 268 -15.38 3.26 -7.40
C LEU A 268 -16.84 3.70 -7.55
N LYS A 269 -17.38 3.58 -8.76
CA LYS A 269 -18.81 3.61 -9.02
C LYS A 269 -19.32 2.18 -9.03
N LEU A 270 -20.14 1.84 -8.04
CA LEU A 270 -20.77 0.54 -8.01
C LEU A 270 -21.81 0.48 -9.13
N THR A 271 -21.80 -0.58 -9.92
CA THR A 271 -22.91 -0.86 -10.83
C THR A 271 -24.13 -1.15 -9.97
N ASN A 272 -25.26 -0.54 -10.32
CA ASN A 272 -26.53 -1.01 -9.82
C ASN A 272 -26.94 -2.12 -10.77
N ASP A 273 -27.09 -3.33 -10.26
CA ASP A 273 -27.81 -4.34 -11.02
C ASP A 273 -29.22 -3.79 -11.28
N SER A 274 -29.64 -3.94 -12.54
CA SER A 274 -30.94 -3.46 -13.06
C SER A 274 -32.08 -4.30 -12.51
#